data_AF-A0A4Q3IJ95-F1
#
_entry.id   AF-A0A4Q3IJ95-F1
#
_cell.length_a   1.000
_cell.length_b   1.000
_cell.length_c   1.000
_cell.angle_alpha   90.00
_cell.angle_beta   90.00
_cell.angle_gamma   90.00
#
_symmetry.space_group_name_H-M   'P 1'
#
loop_
_entity.id
_entity.type
_entity.pdbx_description
1 polymer ?
#
loop_
_entity_poly.entity_id
_entity_poly.type
_entity_poly.pdbx_seq_one_letter_code
_entity_poly.pdbx_strand_id
1 'polypeptide(L)' 'KLEREDDEDYGLLELSLVSRGQRTVVASALSPGEREGFAQALGTALAKAKRGPDFEPA' A
#
# COMPACT_ATOMS: atom_id res chain seq x y z
N LYS A 1 -7.00 -1.17 -5.11
CA LYS A 1 -6.03 -0.21 -5.68
C LYS A 1 -5.35 0.50 -4.51
N LEU A 2 -4.04 0.73 -4.58
CA LEU A 2 -3.39 1.64 -3.65
C LEU A 2 -3.48 3.05 -4.25
N GLU A 3 -4.04 3.97 -3.49
CA GLU A 3 -4.06 5.39 -3.81
C GLU A 3 -3.09 6.11 -2.91
N ARG A 4 -2.44 7.11 -3.48
CA ARG A 4 -1.35 7.86 -2.87
C ARG A 4 -1.71 9.32 -2.97
N GLU A 5 -1.49 10.03 -1.87
CA GLU A 5 -1.54 11.48 -1.82
C GLU A 5 -0.14 11.96 -1.50
N ASP A 6 0.52 12.53 -2.51
CA ASP A 6 1.90 12.98 -2.44
C ASP A 6 1.93 14.51 -2.49
N ASP A 7 2.84 15.09 -1.73
CA ASP A 7 3.17 16.51 -1.74
C ASP A 7 4.65 16.71 -2.10
N GLU A 8 4.95 17.72 -2.91
CA GLU A 8 6.30 17.94 -3.43
C GLU A 8 7.32 18.30 -2.34
N ASP A 9 6.87 18.97 -1.27
CA ASP A 9 7.72 19.41 -0.15
C ASP A 9 7.73 18.38 1.01
N TYR A 10 6.63 17.65 1.20
CA TYR A 10 6.43 16.78 2.36
C TYR A 10 6.44 15.27 2.05
N GLY A 11 6.44 14.87 0.78
CA GLY A 11 6.42 13.48 0.35
C GLY A 11 5.04 12.82 0.48
N LEU A 12 5.00 11.49 0.63
CA LEU A 12 3.75 10.73 0.70
C LEU A 12 2.97 11.03 1.99
N LEU A 13 1.92 11.84 1.90
CA LEU A 13 1.07 12.30 3.01
C LEU A 13 0.01 11.28 3.42
N GLU A 14 -0.55 10.55 2.46
CA GLU A 14 -1.54 9.50 2.75
C GLU A 14 -1.37 8.30 1.82
N LEU A 15 -1.55 7.10 2.38
CA LEU A 15 -1.70 5.87 1.62
C LEU A 15 -3.06 5.23 1.94
N SER A 16 -3.84 4.97 0.90
CA SER A 16 -5.19 4.43 1.02
C SER A 16 -5.38 3.17 0.18
N LEU A 17 -5.96 2.13 0.78
CA LEU A 17 -6.41 0.93 0.06
C LEU A 17 -7.88 1.12 -0.34
N VAL A 18 -8.12 1.20 -1.65
CA VAL A 18 -9.48 1.29 -2.22
C VAL A 18 -9.89 -0.04 -2.82
N SER A 19 -11.02 -0.60 -2.37
CA SER A 19 -11.57 -1.87 -2.85
C SER A 19 -13.08 -1.89 -2.70
N ARG A 20 -13.81 -2.34 -3.73
CA ARG A 20 -15.28 -2.53 -3.70
C ARG A 20 -16.05 -1.32 -3.16
N GLY A 21 -15.63 -0.10 -3.52
CA GLY A 21 -16.25 1.15 -3.07
C GLY A 21 -15.89 1.57 -1.63
N GLN A 22 -15.02 0.84 -0.94
CA GLN A 22 -14.51 1.19 0.38
C GLN A 22 -13.08 1.73 0.27
N ARG A 23 -12.76 2.75 1.08
CA ARG A 23 -11.42 3.33 1.24
C ARG A 23 -10.97 3.13 2.69
N THR A 24 -9.78 2.56 2.85
CA THR A 24 -9.15 2.37 4.17
C THR A 24 -7.77 3.00 4.16
N VAL A 25 -7.56 4.01 5.00
CA VAL A 25 -6.24 4.60 5.24
C VAL A 25 -5.36 3.58 5.97
N VAL A 26 -4.13 3.42 5.49
CA VAL A 26 -3.13 2.52 6.07
C VAL A 26 -1.83 3.29 6.32
N ALA A 27 -0.97 2.77 7.20
CA ALA A 27 0.33 3.39 7.50
C ALA A 27 0.25 4.85 7.99
N SER A 28 -0.84 5.24 8.65
CA SER A 28 -1.03 6.60 9.20
C SER A 28 0.00 6.97 10.27
N ALA A 29 0.54 5.97 10.98
CA ALA A 29 1.58 6.17 12.00
C ALA A 29 2.99 6.32 11.43
N LEU A 30 3.21 6.08 10.13
CA LEU A 30 4.53 6.16 9.50
C LEU A 30 4.85 7.59 9.07
N SER A 31 6.13 7.96 9.13
CA SER A 31 6.63 9.17 8.46
C SER A 31 6.49 9.05 6.93
N PRO A 32 6.54 10.15 6.16
CA PRO A 32 6.42 10.10 4.70
C PRO A 32 7.41 9.12 4.03
N GLY A 33 8.67 9.13 4.46
CA GLY A 33 9.70 8.22 3.92
C GLY A 33 9.46 6.75 4.26
N GLU A 34 9.00 6.45 5.47
CA GLU A 34 8.63 5.08 5.85
C GLU A 34 7.38 4.60 5.09
N ARG A 35 6.42 5.51 4.90
CA ARG A 35 5.19 5.24 4.15
C ARG A 35 5.48 4.90 2.70
N GLU A 36 6.53 5.47 2.09
CA GLU A 36 7.00 5.10 0.76
C GLU A 36 7.44 3.65 0.68
N GLY A 37 8.36 3.24 1.56
CA GLY A 37 8.85 1.86 1.61
C GLY A 37 7.70 0.87 1.86
N PHE A 38 6.78 1.24 2.76
CA PHE A 38 5.58 0.46 3.01
C PHE A 38 4.67 0.36 1.77
N ALA A 39 4.46 1.46 1.04
CA ALA A 39 3.64 1.47 -0.16
C ALA A 39 4.18 0.54 -1.25
N GLN A 40 5.50 0.52 -1.45
CA GLN A 40 6.16 -0.38 -2.40
C GLN A 40 6.03 -1.85 -1.99
N ALA A 41 6.29 -2.17 -0.72
CA ALA A 41 6.17 -3.52 -0.19
C ALA A 41 4.72 -4.03 -0.26
N LEU A 42 3.75 -3.21 0.15
CA LEU A 42 2.33 -3.56 0.12
C LEU A 42 1.84 -3.72 -1.33
N GLY A 43 2.24 -2.84 -2.24
CA GLY A 43 1.91 -2.96 -3.67
C GLY A 43 2.38 -4.29 -4.25
N THR A 44 3.62 -4.69 -3.92
CA THR A 44 4.20 -5.97 -4.32
C THR A 44 3.43 -7.16 -3.74
N ALA A 45 3.11 -7.11 -2.44
CA ALA A 45 2.35 -8.16 -1.75
C ALA A 45 0.94 -8.32 -2.35
N LEU A 46 0.26 -7.22 -2.66
CA LEU A 46 -1.06 -7.25 -3.31
C LEU A 46 -0.99 -7.80 -4.74
N ALA A 47 0.04 -7.45 -5.51
CA ALA A 47 0.25 -8.00 -6.85
C ALA A 47 0.52 -9.51 -6.81
N LYS A 48 1.25 -9.99 -5.80
CA LYS A 48 1.43 -11.41 -5.52
C LYS A 48 0.10 -12.08 -5.18
N ALA A 49 -0.64 -11.56 -4.20
CA ALA A 49 -1.92 -12.12 -3.77
C ALA A 49 -2.98 -12.22 -4.88
N LYS A 50 -2.99 -11.28 -5.84
CA LYS A 50 -3.91 -11.31 -6.99
C LYS A 50 -3.72 -12.52 -7.91
N ARG A 51 -2.54 -13.15 -7.91
CA ARG A 51 -2.27 -14.35 -8.72
C ARG A 51 -2.92 -15.62 -8.14
N GLY A 52 -3.47 -15.53 -6.92
CA GLY A 52 -3.99 -16.66 -6.17
C GLY A 52 -3.04 -17.08 -5.04
N PRO A 53 -3.46 -18.05 -4.21
CA PRO A 53 -2.62 -18.59 -3.15
C PRO A 53 -1.38 -19.26 -3.74
N ASP A 54 -0.20 -18.93 -3.21
CA ASP A 54 0.99 -19.74 -3.42
C ASP A 54 0.85 -20.96 -2.50
N PHE A 55 0.60 -22.11 -3.09
CA PHE A 55 0.75 -23.38 -2.39
C PHE A 55 2.25 -23.67 -2.35
N GLU A 56 2.93 -23.35 -1.25
CA GLU A 56 4.24 -23.96 -1.01
C GLU A 56 4.00 -25.45 -0.72
N PRO A 57 4.68 -26.37 -1.44
CA PRO A 57 4.62 -27.78 -1.08
C PRO A 57 5.20 -27.94 0.33
N ALA A 58 4.45 -28.63 1.19
CA ALA A 58 4.85 -28.98 2.55
C ALA A 58 6.07 -29.92 2.56
#